data_AF-A0A6A3U3L8-F1
#
_entry.id   AF-A0A6A3U3L8-F1
#
_cell.length_a   1.000
_cell.length_b   1.000
_cell.length_c   1.000
_cell.angle_alpha   90.00
_cell.angle_beta   90.00
_cell.angle_gamma   90.00
#
_symmetry.space_group_name_H-M   'P 1'
#
loop_
_entity.id
_entity.type
_entity.pdbx_description
1 polymer ?
#
loop_
_entity_poly.entity_id
_entity_poly.type
_entity_poly.pdbx_seq_one_letter_code
_entity_poly.pdbx_strand_id
1 'polypeptide(L)'
;DHRQQDQQQERGQEQRQDGHEGTRARRRRRRRRGRSGAANKQRRQRPPRVTRHHREHRLDEALDDLHAVERSAPSDRTAVRRARRRVGRVNSAIEQQRLPHRFDTDEKACVDDILAKARATREAARSTDPVGGPRAGPATPTAGSADDGTCPILGEDLWRFFDGVNTPRQEFVPDAP
;
A
#
# COMPACT_ATOMS: atom_id res chain seq x y z
N ASP A 1 -13.96 -60.24 -21.03
CA ASP A 1 -13.91 -58.76 -21.11
C ASP A 1 -13.58 -57.98 -19.85
N HIS A 2 -13.55 -58.55 -18.64
CA HIS A 2 -13.26 -57.75 -17.43
C HIS A 2 -11.76 -57.46 -17.19
N ARG A 3 -10.85 -58.31 -17.70
CA ARG A 3 -9.41 -58.21 -17.46
C ARG A 3 -8.66 -57.15 -18.30
N GLN A 4 -9.32 -56.59 -19.31
CA GLN A 4 -8.73 -55.56 -20.19
C GLN A 4 -9.02 -54.13 -19.72
N GLN A 5 -10.00 -53.93 -18.83
CA GLN A 5 -10.35 -52.60 -18.32
C GLN A 5 -9.45 -52.18 -17.14
N ASP A 6 -9.04 -53.13 -16.29
CA ASP A 6 -8.14 -52.84 -15.15
C ASP A 6 -6.75 -52.37 -15.61
N GLN A 7 -6.20 -52.98 -16.67
CA GLN A 7 -4.87 -52.60 -17.20
C GLN A 7 -4.84 -51.19 -17.83
N GLN A 8 -5.98 -50.64 -18.24
CA GLN A 8 -6.05 -49.28 -18.77
C GLN A 8 -6.17 -48.23 -17.65
N GLN A 9 -6.79 -48.58 -16.53
CA GLN A 9 -6.88 -47.69 -15.36
C GLN A 9 -5.53 -47.57 -14.63
N GLU A 10 -4.75 -48.64 -14.52
CA GLU A 10 -3.43 -48.60 -13.87
C GLU A 10 -2.43 -47.71 -14.64
N ARG A 11 -2.38 -47.82 -15.98
CA ARG A 11 -1.52 -46.97 -16.84
C ARG A 11 -1.89 -45.49 -16.82
N GLY A 12 -3.15 -45.16 -16.53
CA GLY A 12 -3.63 -43.79 -16.40
C GLY A 12 -3.30 -43.15 -15.04
N GLN A 13 -3.13 -43.96 -13.99
CA GLN A 13 -2.75 -43.50 -12.66
C GLN A 13 -1.24 -43.29 -12.52
N GLU A 14 -0.42 -44.13 -13.17
CA GLU A 14 1.04 -44.00 -13.13
C GLU A 14 1.52 -42.69 -13.80
N GLN A 15 0.94 -42.31 -14.94
CA GLN A 15 1.28 -41.07 -15.64
C GLN A 15 0.88 -39.78 -14.89
N ARG A 16 -0.05 -39.85 -13.92
CA ARG A 16 -0.49 -38.70 -13.13
C ARG A 16 0.43 -38.40 -11.94
N GLN A 17 1.20 -39.38 -11.47
CA GLN A 17 2.10 -39.21 -10.32
C GLN A 17 3.44 -38.56 -10.74
N ASP A 18 3.95 -38.86 -11.94
CA ASP A 18 5.22 -38.31 -12.44
C ASP A 18 5.19 -36.79 -12.75
N GLY A 19 4.02 -36.24 -13.07
CA GLY A 19 3.87 -34.80 -13.37
C GLY A 19 3.96 -33.89 -12.14
N HIS A 20 3.61 -34.39 -10.97
CA HIS A 20 3.52 -33.59 -9.72
C HIS A 20 4.85 -33.55 -8.94
N GLU A 21 5.69 -34.58 -9.03
CA GLU A 21 7.03 -34.57 -8.43
C GLU A 21 8.02 -33.72 -9.23
N GLY A 22 7.98 -33.80 -10.57
CA GLY A 22 8.87 -33.03 -11.44
C GLY A 22 8.69 -31.51 -11.31
N THR A 23 7.47 -31.04 -11.08
CA THR A 23 7.16 -29.60 -10.89
C THR A 23 7.57 -29.09 -9.51
N ARG A 24 7.42 -29.89 -8.45
CA ARG A 24 7.90 -29.55 -7.10
C ARG A 24 9.44 -29.58 -7.02
N ALA A 25 10.10 -30.55 -7.66
CA ALA A 25 11.55 -30.64 -7.74
C ALA A 25 12.17 -29.48 -8.54
N ARG A 26 11.57 -29.08 -9.66
CA ARG A 26 11.99 -27.90 -10.44
C ARG A 26 11.80 -26.58 -9.67
N ARG A 27 10.70 -26.44 -8.92
CA ARG A 27 10.48 -25.27 -8.03
C ARG A 27 11.49 -25.22 -6.87
N ARG A 28 11.89 -26.37 -6.31
CA ARG A 28 12.92 -26.44 -5.25
C ARG A 28 14.33 -26.16 -5.78
N ARG A 29 14.67 -26.59 -7.00
CA ARG A 29 15.99 -26.28 -7.62
C ARG A 29 16.14 -24.80 -8.00
N ARG A 30 15.05 -24.11 -8.39
CA ARG A 30 15.09 -22.65 -8.64
C ARG A 30 15.25 -21.81 -7.37
N ARG A 31 14.87 -22.32 -6.19
CA ARG A 31 15.04 -21.61 -4.91
C ARG A 31 16.43 -21.79 -4.27
N ARG A 32 17.17 -22.87 -4.60
CA ARG A 32 18.51 -23.12 -4.01
C ARG A 32 19.68 -22.50 -4.77
N ARG A 33 19.53 -22.15 -6.05
CA ARG A 33 20.58 -21.42 -6.82
C ARG A 33 20.62 -19.90 -6.56
N GLY A 34 19.85 -19.40 -5.59
CA GLY A 34 19.90 -18.00 -5.13
C GLY A 34 20.69 -17.77 -3.84
N ARG A 35 21.31 -18.80 -3.26
CA ARG A 35 22.04 -18.74 -1.99
C ARG A 35 23.56 -18.69 -2.20
N SER A 36 24.04 -17.78 -3.04
CA SER A 36 25.42 -17.29 -2.95
C SER A 36 25.39 -15.98 -2.15
N GLY A 37 25.68 -16.08 -0.85
CA GLY A 37 25.72 -14.95 0.09
C GLY A 37 26.75 -13.86 -0.23
N ALA A 38 27.47 -13.96 -1.35
CA ALA A 38 28.39 -12.95 -1.86
C ALA A 38 27.72 -11.89 -2.75
N ALA A 39 26.63 -12.22 -3.46
CA ALA A 39 25.98 -11.29 -4.39
C ALA A 39 25.05 -10.26 -3.71
N ASN A 40 24.72 -10.46 -2.43
CA ASN A 40 23.77 -9.59 -1.72
C ASN A 40 24.45 -8.44 -0.94
N LYS A 41 25.78 -8.40 -0.88
CA LYS A 41 26.51 -7.28 -0.24
C LYS A 41 26.53 -6.01 -1.11
N GLN A 42 26.38 -6.14 -2.44
CA GLN A 42 26.28 -4.97 -3.33
C GLN A 42 24.87 -4.34 -3.41
N ARG A 43 23.84 -5.01 -2.88
CA ARG A 43 22.45 -4.50 -2.87
C ARG A 43 22.10 -3.64 -1.66
N ARG A 44 23.04 -3.47 -0.72
CA ARG A 44 22.92 -2.51 0.39
C ARG A 44 23.66 -1.21 0.15
N GLN A 45 24.17 -0.99 -1.06
CA GLN A 45 24.40 0.39 -1.49
C GLN A 45 23.03 1.00 -1.69
N ARG A 46 22.60 1.82 -0.72
CA ARG A 46 21.48 2.73 -0.94
C ARG A 46 21.78 3.40 -2.29
N PRO A 47 20.90 3.29 -3.30
CA PRO A 47 21.10 4.02 -4.54
C PRO A 47 21.43 5.47 -4.18
N PRO A 48 22.40 6.11 -4.87
CA PRO A 48 22.79 7.47 -4.57
C PRO A 48 21.54 8.31 -4.43
N ARG A 49 21.48 9.14 -3.36
CA ARG A 49 20.34 10.04 -3.13
C ARG A 49 20.20 10.87 -4.39
N VAL A 50 19.24 10.48 -5.22
CA VAL A 50 19.13 10.97 -6.57
C VAL A 50 18.87 12.46 -6.45
N THR A 51 19.81 13.27 -6.96
CA THR A 51 19.65 14.72 -7.01
C THR A 51 18.37 15.04 -7.78
N ARG A 52 17.67 16.12 -7.41
CA ARG A 52 16.40 16.52 -8.04
C ARG A 52 16.48 16.48 -9.58
N HIS A 53 17.54 17.06 -10.14
CA HIS A 53 17.82 17.10 -11.58
C HIS A 53 17.97 15.73 -12.24
N HIS A 54 18.53 14.73 -11.54
CA HIS A 54 18.67 13.39 -12.13
C HIS A 54 17.32 12.68 -12.28
N ARG A 55 16.28 13.05 -11.52
CA ARG A 55 14.94 12.46 -11.70
C ARG A 55 14.16 13.07 -12.84
N GLU A 56 14.24 14.39 -12.95
CA GLU A 56 13.65 15.14 -14.07
C GLU A 56 14.24 14.58 -15.38
N HIS A 57 15.57 14.46 -15.45
CA HIS A 57 16.24 13.84 -16.59
C HIS A 57 15.79 12.38 -16.87
N ARG A 58 15.55 11.57 -15.83
CA ARG A 58 15.03 10.21 -16.00
C ARG A 58 13.59 10.15 -16.49
N LEU A 59 12.79 11.19 -16.23
CA LEU A 59 11.44 11.30 -16.78
C LEU A 59 11.53 11.64 -18.26
N ASP A 60 12.37 12.62 -18.62
CA ASP A 60 12.58 13.03 -20.01
C ASP A 60 13.09 11.87 -20.86
N GLU A 61 14.13 11.16 -20.39
CA GLU A 61 14.64 9.94 -21.03
C GLU A 61 13.54 8.87 -21.19
N ALA A 62 12.64 8.71 -20.21
CA ALA A 62 11.55 7.75 -20.30
C ALA A 62 10.45 8.15 -21.30
N LEU A 63 10.22 9.45 -21.47
CA LEU A 63 9.31 9.98 -22.48
C LEU A 63 9.92 9.83 -23.88
N ASP A 64 11.21 10.12 -24.04
CA ASP A 64 11.94 9.92 -25.29
C ASP A 64 11.93 8.44 -25.71
N ASP A 65 12.18 7.51 -24.79
CA ASP A 65 12.05 6.07 -25.02
C ASP A 65 10.63 5.69 -25.49
N LEU A 66 9.61 6.26 -24.85
CA LEU A 66 8.22 6.01 -25.23
C LEU A 66 7.93 6.50 -26.65
N HIS A 67 8.33 7.73 -26.96
CA HIS A 67 8.16 8.31 -28.30
C HIS A 67 8.98 7.56 -29.35
N ALA A 68 10.18 7.08 -29.01
CA ALA A 68 10.98 6.25 -29.91
C ALA A 68 10.26 4.94 -30.24
N VAL A 69 9.72 4.24 -29.24
CA VAL A 69 8.98 2.98 -29.42
C VAL A 69 7.68 3.20 -30.21
N GLU A 70 6.94 4.27 -29.91
CA GLU A 70 5.71 4.61 -30.64
C GLU A 70 5.98 4.93 -32.11
N ARG A 71 7.13 5.54 -32.45
CA ARG A 71 7.54 5.79 -33.83
C ARG A 71 8.06 4.54 -34.54
N SER A 72 8.88 3.73 -33.89
CA SER A 72 9.56 2.59 -34.52
C SER A 72 8.68 1.35 -34.64
N ALA A 73 7.80 1.12 -33.66
CA ALA A 73 6.99 -0.09 -33.56
C ALA A 73 5.58 0.20 -33.02
N PRO A 74 4.76 1.00 -33.72
CA PRO A 74 3.43 1.40 -33.26
C PRO A 74 2.47 0.22 -33.05
N SER A 75 2.65 -0.87 -33.81
CA SER A 75 1.83 -2.08 -33.72
C SER A 75 2.26 -3.00 -32.56
N ASP A 76 3.47 -2.87 -32.03
CA ASP A 76 3.92 -3.64 -30.87
C ASP A 76 3.36 -3.05 -29.57
N ARG A 77 2.11 -3.44 -29.29
CA ARG A 77 1.40 -3.07 -28.07
C ARG A 77 2.17 -3.45 -26.80
N THR A 78 3.00 -4.49 -26.84
CA THR A 78 3.75 -4.95 -25.65
C THR A 78 4.92 -4.03 -25.34
N ALA A 79 5.67 -3.63 -26.37
CA ALA A 79 6.75 -2.64 -26.24
C ALA A 79 6.20 -1.28 -25.78
N VAL A 80 5.14 -0.78 -26.42
CA VAL A 80 4.48 0.47 -26.04
C VAL A 80 3.98 0.41 -24.59
N ARG A 81 3.31 -0.68 -24.19
CA ARG A 81 2.84 -0.86 -22.80
C ARG A 81 3.99 -0.88 -21.79
N ARG A 82 5.13 -1.47 -22.15
CA ARG A 82 6.32 -1.53 -21.29
C ARG A 82 6.95 -0.14 -21.12
N ALA A 83 7.05 0.63 -22.19
CA ALA A 83 7.54 2.01 -22.16
C ALA A 83 6.62 2.91 -21.31
N ARG A 84 5.30 2.85 -21.51
CA ARG A 84 4.31 3.57 -20.68
C ARG A 84 4.43 3.22 -19.20
N ARG A 85 4.64 1.93 -18.88
CA ARG A 85 4.89 1.51 -17.48
C ARG A 85 6.21 2.06 -16.92
N ARG A 86 7.23 2.27 -17.75
CA ARG A 86 8.50 2.91 -17.32
C ARG A 86 8.23 4.36 -16.92
N VAL A 87 7.58 5.14 -17.79
CA VAL A 87 7.15 6.52 -17.50
C VAL A 87 6.32 6.58 -16.22
N GLY A 88 5.29 5.73 -16.10
CA GLY A 88 4.46 5.67 -14.90
C GLY A 88 5.24 5.41 -13.62
N ARG A 89 6.21 4.48 -13.63
CA ARG A 89 7.05 4.20 -12.45
C ARG A 89 7.96 5.37 -12.08
N VAL A 90 8.56 6.04 -13.05
CA VAL A 90 9.41 7.21 -12.80
C VAL A 90 8.55 8.34 -12.23
N ASN A 91 7.38 8.60 -12.84
CA ASN A 91 6.47 9.63 -12.37
C ASN A 91 5.95 9.34 -10.95
N SER A 92 5.52 8.10 -10.66
CA SER A 92 5.12 7.71 -9.30
C SER A 92 6.25 7.89 -8.28
N ALA A 93 7.50 7.60 -8.67
CA ALA A 93 8.65 7.81 -7.79
C ALA A 93 8.95 9.30 -7.55
N ILE A 94 8.69 10.17 -8.53
CA ILE A 94 8.77 11.63 -8.38
C ILE A 94 7.67 12.10 -7.42
N GLU A 95 6.41 11.72 -7.64
CA GLU A 95 5.27 12.09 -6.79
C GLU A 95 5.49 11.69 -5.33
N GLN A 96 5.95 10.46 -5.08
CA GLN A 96 6.26 9.98 -3.72
C GLN A 96 7.28 10.86 -2.99
N GLN A 97 8.14 11.56 -3.72
CA GLN A 97 9.19 12.40 -3.15
C GLN A 97 8.89 13.89 -3.23
N ARG A 98 7.79 14.30 -3.88
CA ARG A 98 7.37 15.70 -3.91
C ARG A 98 7.05 16.23 -2.53
N LEU A 99 6.30 15.46 -1.73
CA LEU A 99 5.89 15.90 -0.40
C LEU A 99 7.09 16.05 0.56
N PRO A 100 8.00 15.05 0.69
CA PRO A 100 9.23 15.21 1.48
C PRO A 100 10.09 16.40 1.02
N HIS A 101 10.28 16.58 -0.29
CA HIS A 101 11.07 17.71 -0.79
C HIS A 101 10.42 19.06 -0.45
N ARG A 102 9.11 19.19 -0.63
CA ARG A 102 8.39 20.44 -0.30
C ARG A 102 8.49 20.73 1.19
N PHE A 103 8.35 19.70 2.03
CA PHE A 103 8.52 19.82 3.48
C PHE A 103 9.94 20.28 3.85
N ASP A 104 10.98 19.65 3.28
CA ASP A 104 12.38 20.03 3.54
C ASP A 104 12.73 21.45 3.04
N THR A 105 12.02 21.94 2.02
CA THR A 105 12.28 23.26 1.41
C THR A 105 11.53 24.38 2.12
N ASP A 106 10.26 24.16 2.45
CA ASP A 106 9.37 25.11 3.10
C ASP A 106 8.32 24.34 3.90
N GLU A 107 8.71 23.98 5.12
CA GLU A 107 7.88 23.21 6.05
C GLU A 107 6.53 23.90 6.30
N LYS A 108 6.55 25.21 6.54
CA LYS A 108 5.34 25.98 6.86
C LYS A 108 4.35 25.95 5.70
N ALA A 109 4.77 26.35 4.50
CA ALA A 109 3.89 26.34 3.34
C ALA A 109 3.40 24.92 2.98
N CYS A 110 4.23 23.90 3.20
CA CYS A 110 3.86 22.51 3.00
C CYS A 110 2.74 22.06 3.96
N VAL A 111 2.89 22.35 5.26
CA VAL A 111 1.89 22.01 6.28
C VAL A 111 0.59 22.78 6.05
N ASP A 112 0.67 24.08 5.74
CA ASP A 112 -0.50 24.90 5.44
C ASP A 112 -1.31 24.36 4.26
N ASP A 113 -0.64 23.91 3.17
CA ASP A 113 -1.28 23.29 2.00
C ASP A 113 -1.96 21.96 2.36
N ILE A 114 -1.35 21.13 3.21
CA ILE A 114 -1.96 19.87 3.69
C ILE A 114 -3.23 20.17 4.50
N LEU A 115 -3.16 21.12 5.44
CA LEU A 115 -4.30 21.48 6.27
C LEU A 115 -5.42 22.11 5.45
N ALA A 116 -5.11 22.96 4.48
CA ALA A 116 -6.09 23.54 3.57
C ALA A 116 -6.83 22.46 2.75
N LYS A 117 -6.09 21.49 2.19
CA LYS A 117 -6.69 20.35 1.46
C LYS A 117 -7.58 19.49 2.36
N ALA A 118 -7.16 19.25 3.61
CA ALA A 118 -7.96 18.48 4.57
C ALA A 118 -9.27 19.20 4.91
N ARG A 119 -9.25 20.52 5.09
CA ARG A 119 -10.45 21.33 5.31
C ARG A 119 -11.39 21.25 4.11
N ALA A 120 -10.89 21.48 2.90
CA ALA A 120 -11.68 21.36 1.67
C ALA A 120 -12.30 19.97 1.50
N THR A 121 -11.56 18.89 1.82
CA THR A 121 -12.08 17.51 1.76
C THR A 121 -13.23 17.30 2.74
N ARG A 122 -13.12 17.84 3.96
CA ARG A 122 -14.17 17.76 4.98
C ARG A 122 -15.41 18.58 4.61
N GLU A 123 -15.21 19.78 4.07
CA GLU A 123 -16.29 20.63 3.56
C GLU A 123 -17.04 19.95 2.42
N ALA A 124 -16.31 19.34 1.48
CA ALA A 124 -16.91 18.54 0.40
C ALA A 124 -17.73 17.35 0.97
N ALA A 125 -17.20 16.62 1.95
CA ALA A 125 -17.92 15.51 2.58
C ALA A 125 -19.21 15.97 3.29
N ARG A 126 -19.17 17.11 4.00
CA ARG A 126 -20.35 17.72 4.65
C ARG A 126 -21.43 18.14 3.65
N SER A 127 -21.02 18.62 2.47
CA SER A 127 -21.96 19.01 1.42
C SER A 127 -22.63 17.83 0.71
N THR A 128 -22.11 16.62 0.87
CA THR A 128 -22.64 15.39 0.25
C THR A 128 -23.52 14.54 1.16
N ASP A 129 -23.67 14.89 2.44
CA ASP A 129 -24.62 14.23 3.34
C ASP A 129 -26.05 14.72 3.08
N PRO A 130 -26.98 13.86 2.59
CA PRO A 130 -28.37 14.25 2.48
C PRO A 130 -29.00 14.27 3.88
N VAL A 131 -29.73 15.35 4.16
CA VAL A 131 -30.65 15.45 5.30
C VAL A 131 -31.60 14.26 5.31
N GLY A 132 -31.55 13.44 6.37
CA GLY A 132 -32.67 12.59 6.79
C GLY A 132 -32.44 11.08 6.76
N GLY A 133 -32.17 10.51 7.94
CA GLY A 133 -32.36 9.07 8.21
C GLY A 133 -31.99 8.72 9.65
N PRO A 134 -32.93 8.32 10.52
CA PRO A 134 -32.63 8.04 11.92
C PRO A 134 -32.03 6.65 12.06
N ARG A 135 -30.78 6.57 12.53
CA ARG A 135 -30.20 5.30 12.95
C ARG A 135 -30.14 5.27 14.47
N ALA A 136 -31.11 4.58 15.07
CA ALA A 136 -31.16 4.31 16.49
C ALA A 136 -29.95 3.47 16.91
N GLY A 137 -29.09 4.08 17.74
CA GLY A 137 -27.93 3.51 18.43
C GLY A 137 -27.61 4.43 19.62
N PRO A 138 -27.06 3.90 20.73
CA PRO A 138 -27.16 4.56 22.02
C PRO A 138 -26.36 5.86 22.07
N ALA A 139 -27.07 6.97 22.32
CA ALA A 139 -26.62 8.30 22.75
C ALA A 139 -25.13 8.65 22.47
N THR A 140 -24.77 8.82 21.20
CA THR A 140 -23.60 9.62 20.79
C THR A 140 -24.01 11.09 20.69
N PRO A 141 -23.17 12.03 21.16
CA PRO A 141 -23.57 13.43 21.30
C PRO A 141 -23.89 14.05 19.94
N THR A 142 -24.99 14.80 19.95
CA THR A 142 -25.56 15.68 18.93
C THR A 142 -24.63 16.01 17.76
N ALA A 143 -24.94 15.43 16.61
CA ALA A 143 -24.47 15.89 15.31
C ALA A 143 -24.96 17.34 15.10
N GLY A 144 -24.07 18.32 15.30
CA GLY A 144 -24.41 19.73 15.11
C GLY A 144 -23.37 20.75 15.56
N SER A 145 -22.40 20.39 16.41
CA SER A 145 -21.32 21.34 16.75
C SER A 145 -20.23 21.29 15.68
N ALA A 146 -19.94 22.42 15.06
CA ALA A 146 -18.70 22.61 14.32
C ALA A 146 -17.54 22.19 15.24
N ASP A 147 -16.84 21.12 14.86
CA ASP A 147 -15.60 20.69 15.53
C ASP A 147 -14.55 21.78 15.25
N ASP A 148 -14.49 22.73 16.18
CA ASP A 148 -13.63 23.92 16.21
C ASP A 148 -12.23 23.59 16.74
N GLY A 149 -11.93 22.31 16.97
CA GLY A 149 -10.69 21.84 17.57
C GLY A 149 -10.67 21.98 19.10
N THR A 150 -11.79 22.39 19.70
CA THR A 150 -11.95 22.43 21.15
C THR A 150 -12.43 21.07 21.63
N CYS A 151 -11.78 20.52 22.65
CA CYS A 151 -12.23 19.27 23.25
C CYS A 151 -13.69 19.44 23.75
N PRO A 152 -14.63 18.57 23.37
CA PRO A 152 -16.03 18.68 23.81
C PRO A 152 -16.20 18.43 25.31
N ILE A 153 -15.15 17.96 25.99
CA ILE A 153 -15.09 17.75 27.42
C ILE A 153 -14.31 18.93 28.03
N LEU A 154 -14.93 19.61 29.00
CA LEU A 154 -14.28 20.67 29.77
C LEU A 154 -13.11 20.09 30.57
N GLY A 155 -12.03 20.85 30.74
CA GLY A 155 -10.80 20.37 31.36
C GLY A 155 -11.00 19.79 32.78
N GLU A 156 -11.96 20.34 33.52
CA GLU A 156 -12.35 19.88 34.85
C GLU A 156 -13.07 18.52 34.86
N ASP A 157 -13.73 18.16 33.75
CA ASP A 157 -14.50 16.91 33.61
C ASP A 157 -13.72 15.80 32.89
N LEU A 158 -12.53 16.11 32.33
CA LEU A 158 -11.68 15.12 31.65
C LEU A 158 -11.33 13.94 32.57
N TRP A 159 -10.92 14.23 33.80
CA TRP A 159 -10.50 13.19 34.74
C TRP A 159 -11.67 12.25 35.08
N ARG A 160 -12.87 12.78 35.22
CA ARG A 160 -14.09 12.02 35.54
C ARG A 160 -14.52 11.11 34.38
N PHE A 161 -14.35 11.58 33.14
CA PHE A 161 -14.67 10.80 31.95
C PHE A 161 -13.72 9.62 31.77
N PHE A 162 -12.43 9.78 32.06
CA PHE A 162 -11.45 8.71 31.88
C PHE A 162 -11.38 7.74 33.07
N ASP A 163 -11.59 8.21 34.31
CA ASP A 163 -11.61 7.34 35.50
C ASP A 163 -12.83 6.40 35.50
N GLY A 164 -13.96 6.84 34.95
CA GLY A 164 -15.17 6.02 34.82
C GLY A 164 -15.12 4.94 33.73
N VAL A 165 -14.20 5.03 32.77
CA VAL A 165 -14.23 4.19 31.55
C VAL A 165 -13.03 3.24 31.43
N ASN A 166 -11.90 3.51 32.11
CA ASN A 166 -10.68 2.71 31.93
C ASN A 166 -10.17 1.95 33.15
N THR A 167 -10.79 2.07 34.32
CA THR A 167 -10.33 1.35 35.52
C THR A 167 -11.45 0.46 36.05
N PRO A 168 -11.46 -0.87 35.80
CA PRO A 168 -12.20 -1.74 36.70
C PRO A 168 -11.60 -1.52 38.09
N ARG A 169 -12.41 -1.11 39.06
CA ARG A 169 -12.02 -1.06 40.48
C ARG A 169 -11.78 -2.49 40.96
N GLN A 170 -10.64 -3.07 40.60
CA GLN A 170 -10.18 -4.32 41.16
C GLN A 170 -9.39 -4.00 42.41
N GLU A 171 -9.84 -4.53 43.53
CA GLU A 171 -9.07 -4.55 44.77
C GLU A 171 -7.79 -5.35 44.47
N PHE A 172 -6.63 -4.72 44.65
CA PHE A 172 -5.36 -5.39 44.42
C PHE A 172 -5.20 -6.48 45.48
N VAL A 173 -5.27 -7.75 45.06
CA VAL A 173 -5.00 -8.91 45.93
C VAL A 173 -3.53 -9.30 45.73
N PRO A 174 -2.64 -9.04 46.70
CA PRO A 174 -1.21 -9.27 46.54
C PRO A 174 -0.79 -10.75 46.44
N ASP A 175 -1.68 -11.70 46.74
CA ASP A 175 -1.40 -13.15 46.74
C ASP A 175 -2.43 -13.95 45.91
N ALA A 176 -2.60 -13.61 44.64
CA ALA A 176 -3.28 -14.52 43.70
C ALA A 176 -2.34 -15.70 43.35
N PRO A 177 -2.82 -16.96 43.35
CA PRO A 177 -2.00 -18.17 43.26
C PRO A 177 -1.28 -18.37 41.91
#